data_AF-A0AAD5PR05-F1
#
_entry.id   AF-A0AAD5PR05-F1
#
_cell.length_a   1.000
_cell.length_b   1.000
_cell.length_c   1.000
_cell.angle_alpha   90.00
_cell.angle_beta   90.00
_cell.angle_gamma   90.00
#
_symmetry.space_group_name_H-M   'P 1'
#
loop_
_entity.id
_entity.type
_entity.pdbx_description
1 polymer ?
#
loop_
_entity_poly.entity_id
_entity_poly.type
_entity_poly.pdbx_seq_one_letter_code
_entity_poly.pdbx_strand_id
1 'polypeptide(L)'
;MAEARTLSRNADIHTDDMDEFPPLFLNRANKQIRTNEKTRHTRLINRIKKHMAELGSRTELNFMRRNLANQLEECIRAHKIYQSSPTQRQNPEHEWVAKLEQATTKYYGRIDNYIRTAPRAPSTSSSIQSTITSFSLPSQ
;
A
#
# COMPACT_ATOMS: atom_id res chain seq x y z
N MET A 1 39.18 10.50 -62.82
CA MET A 1 39.65 9.19 -62.30
C MET A 1 39.68 9.33 -60.79
N ALA A 2 38.67 8.81 -60.07
CA ALA A 2 38.65 7.44 -59.50
C ALA A 2 39.81 7.27 -58.49
N GLU A 3 39.63 6.97 -57.20
CA GLU A 3 38.73 6.01 -56.56
C GLU A 3 38.59 6.30 -55.05
N ALA A 4 37.44 5.93 -54.49
CA ALA A 4 37.15 5.90 -53.06
C ALA A 4 37.82 4.70 -52.35
N ARG A 5 38.05 4.82 -51.03
CA ARG A 5 37.89 3.70 -50.08
C ARG A 5 37.74 4.22 -48.65
N THR A 6 36.51 4.18 -48.18
CA THR A 6 36.12 4.17 -46.77
C THR A 6 36.77 2.97 -46.08
N LEU A 7 37.60 3.20 -45.06
CA LEU A 7 37.94 2.12 -44.13
C LEU A 7 37.08 2.29 -42.87
N SER A 8 36.02 1.49 -42.84
CA SER A 8 35.21 1.17 -41.67
C SER A 8 36.15 0.72 -40.53
N ARG A 9 36.34 1.58 -39.54
CA ARG A 9 36.93 1.16 -38.27
C ARG A 9 35.79 0.53 -37.48
N ASN A 10 35.60 -0.77 -37.70
CA ASN A 10 34.78 -1.61 -36.85
C ASN A 10 35.29 -1.40 -35.42
N ALA A 11 34.52 -0.66 -34.61
CA ALA A 11 34.70 -0.67 -33.18
C ALA A 11 34.22 -2.04 -32.73
N ASP A 12 35.17 -2.93 -32.44
CA ASP A 12 34.94 -4.07 -31.57
C ASP A 12 34.52 -3.48 -30.21
N ILE A 13 33.24 -3.20 -30.07
CA ILE A 13 32.60 -2.99 -28.78
C ILE A 13 32.62 -4.38 -28.16
N HIS A 14 33.67 -4.66 -27.39
CA HIS A 14 33.61 -5.66 -26.35
C HIS A 14 32.43 -5.27 -25.44
N THR A 15 31.25 -5.83 -25.72
CA THR A 15 30.23 -6.03 -24.71
C THR A 15 30.77 -7.09 -23.79
N ASP A 16 31.68 -6.68 -22.90
CA ASP A 16 32.02 -7.50 -21.75
C ASP A 16 30.71 -7.79 -21.02
N ASP A 17 30.50 -9.08 -20.83
CA ASP A 17 29.39 -9.73 -20.17
C ASP A 17 29.23 -9.13 -18.75
N MET A 18 28.48 -8.04 -18.64
CA MET A 18 28.11 -7.42 -17.36
C MET A 18 27.10 -8.29 -16.56
N ASP A 19 26.92 -9.55 -16.97
CA ASP A 19 26.05 -10.54 -16.34
C ASP A 19 26.75 -11.33 -15.22
N GLU A 20 28.09 -11.27 -15.10
CA GLU A 20 28.81 -12.11 -14.12
C GLU A 20 28.62 -11.62 -12.67
N PHE A 21 28.37 -10.32 -12.45
CA PHE A 21 28.10 -9.77 -11.12
C PHE A 21 27.01 -8.70 -11.15
N PRO A 22 25.73 -9.03 -10.87
CA PRO A 22 24.70 -8.01 -10.74
C PRO A 22 25.13 -7.00 -9.66
N PRO A 23 25.05 -5.68 -9.92
CA PRO A 23 25.63 -4.68 -9.04
C PRO A 23 25.08 -4.85 -7.61
N LEU A 24 25.97 -5.14 -6.66
CA LEU A 24 25.63 -5.40 -5.26
C LEU A 24 24.77 -4.27 -4.65
N PHE A 25 24.96 -3.05 -5.16
CA PHE A 25 24.16 -1.88 -4.80
C PHE A 25 22.66 -2.05 -5.12
N LEU A 26 22.33 -2.62 -6.28
CA LEU A 26 20.95 -2.82 -6.70
C LEU A 26 20.24 -3.87 -5.82
N ASN A 27 20.93 -4.96 -5.48
CA ASN A 27 20.40 -6.00 -4.59
C ASN A 27 20.13 -5.45 -3.19
N ARG A 28 21.05 -4.64 -2.67
CA ARG A 28 20.88 -3.94 -1.38
C ARG A 28 19.71 -2.96 -1.43
N ALA A 29 19.60 -2.18 -2.50
CA ALA A 29 18.50 -1.23 -2.69
C ALA A 29 17.13 -1.95 -2.75
N ASN A 30 17.01 -3.03 -3.52
CA ASN A 30 15.77 -3.81 -3.61
C ASN A 30 15.38 -4.44 -2.28
N LYS A 31 16.36 -4.97 -1.52
CA LYS A 31 16.14 -5.47 -0.15
C LYS A 31 15.64 -4.36 0.78
N GLN A 32 16.20 -3.16 0.66
CA GLN A 32 15.81 -2.00 1.44
C GLN A 32 14.38 -1.57 1.13
N ILE A 33 14.01 -1.46 -0.15
CA ILE A 33 12.65 -1.11 -0.59
C ILE A 33 11.65 -2.11 0.00
N ARG A 34 11.91 -3.41 -0.17
CA ARG A 34 11.06 -4.48 0.39
C ARG A 34 10.91 -4.37 1.91
N THR A 35 11.99 -4.06 2.62
CA THR A 35 11.97 -3.87 4.08
C THR A 35 11.18 -2.63 4.50
N ASN A 36 11.31 -1.53 3.75
CA ASN A 36 10.58 -0.29 3.97
C ASN A 36 9.07 -0.51 3.81
N GLU A 37 8.65 -1.21 2.75
CA GLU A 37 7.23 -1.47 2.49
C GLU A 37 6.61 -2.38 3.55
N LYS A 38 7.32 -3.43 3.99
CA LYS A 38 6.90 -4.23 5.15
C LYS A 38 6.73 -3.38 6.41
N THR A 39 7.66 -2.44 6.63
CA THR A 39 7.61 -1.56 7.79
C THR A 39 6.41 -0.62 7.73
N ARG A 40 6.12 -0.05 6.56
CA ARG A 40 4.92 0.78 6.33
C ARG A 40 3.63 -0.01 6.58
N HIS A 41 3.53 -1.22 6.03
CA HIS A 41 2.41 -2.14 6.27
C HIS A 41 2.19 -2.42 7.76
N THR A 42 3.27 -2.79 8.46
CA THR A 42 3.24 -3.06 9.90
C THR A 42 2.81 -1.84 10.72
N ARG A 43 3.31 -0.64 10.38
CA ARG A 43 2.92 0.61 11.04
C ARG A 43 1.44 0.92 10.83
N LEU A 44 0.91 0.70 9.63
CA LEU A 44 -0.52 0.88 9.33
C LEU A 44 -1.38 -0.09 10.15
N ILE A 45 -1.00 -1.36 10.24
CA ILE A 45 -1.65 -2.34 11.11
C ILE A 45 -1.69 -1.88 12.58
N ASN A 46 -0.56 -1.37 13.09
CA ASN A 46 -0.49 -0.85 14.46
C ASN A 46 -1.39 0.37 14.67
N ARG A 47 -1.49 1.26 13.68
CA ARG A 47 -2.41 2.40 13.69
C ARG A 47 -3.87 1.94 13.74
N ILE A 48 -4.24 0.96 12.92
CA ILE A 48 -5.59 0.37 12.93
C ILE A 48 -5.90 -0.25 14.30
N LYS A 49 -4.96 -1.03 14.85
CA LYS A 49 -5.12 -1.64 16.18
C LYS A 49 -5.39 -0.57 17.25
N LYS A 50 -4.59 0.50 17.27
CA LYS A 50 -4.73 1.60 18.21
C LYS A 50 -6.08 2.31 18.04
N HIS A 51 -6.44 2.66 16.81
CA HIS A 51 -7.68 3.37 16.50
C HIS A 51 -8.93 2.59 16.93
N MET A 52 -8.97 1.27 16.72
CA MET A 52 -10.07 0.44 17.21
C MET A 52 -10.12 0.38 18.75
N ALA A 53 -8.96 0.32 19.40
CA ALA A 53 -8.86 0.29 20.86
C ALA A 53 -9.34 1.61 21.50
N GLU A 54 -9.13 2.73 20.82
CA GLU A 54 -9.57 4.07 21.24
C GLU A 54 -11.01 4.39 20.82
N LEU A 55 -11.78 3.39 20.40
CA LEU A 55 -13.15 3.53 19.91
C LEU A 55 -13.29 4.56 18.75
N GLY A 56 -12.29 4.60 17.88
CA GLY A 56 -12.21 5.58 16.81
C GLY A 56 -13.30 5.43 15.73
N SER A 57 -13.46 6.47 14.92
CA SER A 57 -14.48 6.56 13.87
C SER A 57 -14.46 5.39 12.89
N ARG A 58 -15.66 4.87 12.58
CA ARG A 58 -15.89 3.85 11.55
C ARG A 58 -15.53 4.33 10.15
N THR A 59 -15.73 5.61 9.85
CA THR A 59 -15.38 6.21 8.56
C THR A 59 -13.86 6.18 8.35
N GLU A 60 -13.12 6.56 9.39
CA GLU A 60 -11.65 6.51 9.36
C GLU A 60 -11.13 5.06 9.24
N LEU A 61 -11.78 4.10 9.91
CA LEU A 61 -11.45 2.68 9.74
C LEU A 61 -11.67 2.17 8.32
N ASN A 62 -12.75 2.59 7.66
CA ASN A 62 -12.98 2.25 6.25
C ASN A 62 -11.88 2.80 5.33
N PHE A 63 -11.42 4.03 5.60
CA PHE A 63 -10.29 4.60 4.87
C PHE A 63 -8.99 3.82 5.12
N MET A 64 -8.67 3.53 6.38
CA MET A 64 -7.50 2.73 6.74
C MET A 64 -7.56 1.31 6.16
N ARG A 65 -8.74 0.69 6.08
CA ARG A 65 -8.95 -0.63 5.45
C ARG A 65 -8.56 -0.61 3.97
N ARG A 66 -8.96 0.42 3.22
CA ARG A 66 -8.56 0.60 1.80
C ARG A 66 -7.05 0.82 1.68
N ASN A 67 -6.47 1.66 2.53
CA ASN A 67 -5.03 1.89 2.54
C ASN A 67 -4.24 0.61 2.84
N LEU A 68 -4.79 -0.30 3.66
CA LEU A 68 -4.16 -1.58 3.94
C LEU A 68 -4.11 -2.48 2.69
N ALA A 69 -5.13 -2.42 1.82
CA ALA A 69 -5.10 -3.12 0.53
C ALA A 69 -3.98 -2.59 -0.37
N ASN A 70 -3.95 -1.26 -0.56
CA ASN A 70 -2.95 -0.61 -1.39
C ASN A 70 -1.53 -0.91 -0.88
N GLN A 71 -1.33 -0.89 0.44
CA GLN A 71 -0.02 -1.15 1.04
C GLN A 71 0.41 -2.63 0.91
N LEU A 72 -0.52 -3.58 0.88
CA LEU A 72 -0.23 -4.98 0.58
C LEU A 72 0.23 -5.13 -0.88
N GLU A 73 -0.42 -4.45 -1.82
CA GLU A 73 0.01 -4.45 -3.21
C GLU A 73 1.42 -3.87 -3.40
N GLU A 74 1.77 -2.78 -2.70
CA GLU A 74 3.13 -2.24 -2.72
C GLU A 74 4.15 -3.25 -2.17
N CYS A 75 3.79 -3.98 -1.12
CA CYS A 75 4.65 -5.05 -0.61
C CYS A 75 4.86 -6.15 -1.65
N ILE A 76 3.79 -6.57 -2.35
CA ILE A 76 3.87 -7.59 -3.41
C ILE A 76 4.73 -7.09 -4.57
N ARG A 77 4.56 -5.83 -5.01
CA ARG A 77 5.40 -5.20 -6.04
C ARG A 77 6.87 -5.20 -5.64
N ALA A 78 7.18 -4.72 -4.43
CA ALA A 78 8.55 -4.69 -3.90
C ALA A 78 9.16 -6.10 -3.80
N HIS A 79 8.36 -7.11 -3.45
CA HIS A 79 8.82 -8.50 -3.41
C HIS A 79 9.13 -9.07 -4.79
N LYS A 80 8.30 -8.76 -5.81
CA LYS A 80 8.56 -9.17 -7.20
C LYS A 80 9.87 -8.58 -7.72
N ILE A 81 10.14 -7.29 -7.44
CA ILE A 81 11.41 -6.62 -7.80
C ILE A 81 12.60 -7.25 -7.04
N TYR A 82 12.39 -7.65 -5.79
CA TYR A 82 13.42 -8.35 -5.03
C TYR A 82 13.76 -9.72 -5.64
N GLN A 83 12.75 -10.49 -6.05
CA GLN A 83 12.91 -11.82 -6.66
C GLN A 83 13.41 -11.80 -8.09
N SER A 84 13.26 -10.68 -8.82
CA SER A 84 13.81 -10.56 -10.17
C SER A 84 15.34 -10.59 -10.19
N SER A 85 16.00 -10.34 -9.05
CA SER A 85 17.45 -10.45 -8.91
C SER A 85 17.94 -11.91 -8.93
N PRO A 86 18.90 -12.28 -9.80
CA PRO A 86 19.45 -13.64 -9.89
C PRO A 86 20.01 -14.19 -8.58
N THR A 87 20.68 -13.34 -7.79
CA THR A 87 21.30 -13.74 -6.51
C THR A 87 20.29 -13.99 -5.39
N GLN A 88 19.05 -13.50 -5.53
CA GLN A 88 18.03 -13.57 -4.48
C GLN A 88 16.99 -14.67 -4.70
N ARG A 89 16.95 -15.28 -5.89
CA ARG A 89 16.06 -16.42 -6.20
C ARG A 89 16.37 -17.67 -5.37
N GLN A 90 17.58 -17.79 -4.85
CA GLN A 90 18.02 -18.95 -4.06
C GLN A 90 17.55 -18.89 -2.59
N ASN A 91 17.02 -17.76 -2.11
CA ASN A 91 16.59 -17.64 -0.72
C ASN A 91 15.12 -18.08 -0.58
N PRO A 92 14.79 -19.08 0.27
CA PRO A 92 13.44 -19.63 0.42
C PRO A 92 12.49 -18.70 1.20
N GLU A 93 12.46 -17.41 0.87
CA GLU A 93 11.51 -16.44 1.43
C GLU A 93 10.13 -16.52 0.77
N HIS A 94 9.74 -17.71 0.31
CA HIS A 94 8.44 -17.99 -0.32
C HIS A 94 7.26 -17.61 0.58
N GLU A 95 7.47 -17.56 1.90
CA GLU A 95 6.42 -17.20 2.87
C GLU A 95 6.29 -15.70 3.12
N TRP A 96 7.12 -14.83 2.54
CA TRP A 96 7.12 -13.42 2.90
C TRP A 96 5.81 -12.72 2.54
N VAL A 97 5.32 -12.94 1.31
CA VAL A 97 4.02 -12.40 0.86
C VAL A 97 2.88 -13.05 1.64
N ALA A 98 2.91 -14.38 1.78
CA ALA A 98 1.87 -15.13 2.50
C ALA A 98 1.67 -14.63 3.94
N LYS A 99 2.75 -14.32 4.67
CA LYS A 99 2.67 -13.75 6.02
C LYS A 99 2.01 -12.37 6.04
N LEU A 100 2.25 -11.53 5.03
CA LEU A 100 1.62 -10.21 4.91
C LEU A 100 0.14 -10.32 4.53
N GLU A 101 -0.21 -11.24 3.63
CA GLU A 101 -1.59 -11.54 3.25
C GLU A 101 -2.39 -12.07 4.44
N GLN A 102 -1.82 -13.00 5.21
CA GLN A 102 -2.43 -13.53 6.43
C GLN A 102 -2.67 -12.42 7.46
N ALA A 103 -1.67 -11.56 7.69
CA ALA A 103 -1.81 -10.43 8.60
C ALA A 103 -2.89 -9.45 8.11
N THR A 104 -2.92 -9.14 6.81
CA THR A 104 -3.91 -8.25 6.20
C THR A 104 -5.32 -8.80 6.35
N THR A 105 -5.54 -10.07 5.99
CA THR A 105 -6.83 -10.77 6.09
C THR A 105 -7.34 -10.79 7.52
N LYS A 106 -6.46 -11.09 8.49
CA LYS A 106 -6.79 -11.05 9.91
C LYS A 106 -7.30 -9.67 10.33
N TYR A 107 -6.68 -8.60 9.85
CA TYR A 107 -7.08 -7.24 10.19
C TYR A 107 -8.32 -6.77 9.45
N TYR A 108 -8.58 -7.23 8.22
CA TYR A 108 -9.88 -7.02 7.57
C TYR A 108 -11.02 -7.60 8.40
N GLY A 109 -10.91 -8.86 8.85
CA GLY A 109 -11.93 -9.47 9.70
C GLY A 109 -12.16 -8.68 11.00
N ARG A 110 -11.09 -8.15 11.61
CA ARG A 110 -11.19 -7.30 12.81
C ARG A 110 -11.88 -5.97 12.55
N ILE A 111 -11.51 -5.28 11.47
CA ILE A 111 -12.12 -4.01 11.08
C ILE A 111 -13.60 -4.21 10.76
N ASP A 112 -13.93 -5.22 9.96
CA ASP A 112 -15.31 -5.49 9.54
C ASP A 112 -16.18 -5.86 10.75
N ASN A 113 -15.64 -6.64 11.69
CA ASN A 113 -16.31 -6.91 12.95
C ASN A 113 -16.51 -5.63 13.78
N TYR A 114 -15.47 -4.80 13.93
CA TYR A 114 -15.57 -3.54 14.67
C TYR A 114 -16.64 -2.63 14.06
N ILE A 115 -16.65 -2.45 12.75
CA ILE A 115 -17.65 -1.62 12.05
C ILE A 115 -19.07 -2.14 12.31
N ARG A 116 -19.26 -3.46 12.39
CA ARG A 116 -20.57 -4.07 12.63
C ARG A 116 -21.03 -3.91 14.09
N THR A 117 -20.13 -4.02 15.06
CA THR A 117 -20.48 -4.13 16.49
C THR A 117 -20.23 -2.87 17.32
N ALA A 118 -19.42 -1.94 16.83
CA ALA A 118 -19.09 -0.74 17.59
C ALA A 118 -20.36 0.12 17.84
N PRO A 119 -20.58 0.59 19.08
CA PRO A 119 -21.70 1.47 19.39
C PRO A 119 -21.75 2.65 18.43
N ARG A 120 -22.91 2.88 17.83
CA ARG A 120 -23.09 4.03 16.93
C ARG A 120 -23.12 5.28 17.80
N ALA A 121 -22.27 6.26 17.49
CA ALA A 121 -22.39 7.57 18.12
C ALA A 121 -23.84 8.07 17.93
N PRO A 122 -24.48 8.60 18.98
CA PRO A 122 -25.84 9.11 18.87
C PRO A 122 -25.88 10.12 17.72
N SER A 123 -26.79 9.89 16.77
CA SER A 123 -26.98 10.80 15.66
C SER A 123 -27.39 12.16 16.23
N THR A 124 -26.62 13.20 15.96
CA THR A 124 -27.04 14.59 16.13
C THR A 124 -28.10 14.92 15.08
N SER A 125 -29.23 14.21 15.07
CA SER A 125 -30.44 14.74 14.45
C SER A 125 -30.95 15.79 15.42
N SER A 126 -30.47 17.03 15.25
CA SER A 126 -31.20 18.18 15.77
C SER A 126 -32.57 18.13 15.10
N SER A 127 -33.56 17.60 15.82
CA SER A 127 -34.95 17.76 15.45
C SER A 127 -35.24 19.24 15.61
N ILE A 128 -34.98 20.02 14.56
CA ILE A 128 -35.50 21.38 14.45
C ILE A 128 -37.01 21.20 14.38
N GLN A 129 -37.65 21.24 15.54
CA GLN A 129 -39.09 21.36 15.65
C GLN A 129 -39.42 22.73 15.06
N SER A 130 -39.83 22.76 13.80
CA SER A 130 -40.32 23.96 13.15
C SER A 130 -41.61 24.38 13.87
N THR A 131 -41.49 25.26 14.86
CA THR A 131 -42.62 25.95 15.46
C THR A 131 -43.18 26.89 14.41
N ILE A 132 -44.12 26.40 13.61
CA ILE A 132 -44.95 27.24 12.76
C ILE A 132 -45.91 27.98 13.68
N THR A 133 -45.53 29.17 14.12
CA THR A 133 -46.43 30.09 14.83
C THR A 133 -47.36 30.71 13.78
N SER A 134 -48.56 30.16 13.63
CA SER A 134 -49.62 30.76 12.82
C SER A 134 -50.16 32.00 13.54
N PHE A 135 -49.80 33.19 13.04
CA PHE A 135 -50.44 34.44 13.43
C PHE A 135 -51.79 34.55 12.72
N SER A 136 -52.89 34.43 13.47
CA SER A 136 -54.23 34.82 13.00
C SER A 136 -54.38 36.34 13.12
N LEU A 137 -54.60 37.01 12.00
CA LEU A 137 -54.98 38.43 11.95
C LEU A 137 -56.47 38.56 12.30
N PRO A 138 -56.87 39.53 13.14
CA PRO A 138 -58.28 39.84 13.33
C PRO A 138 -58.82 40.59 12.11
N SER A 139 -59.93 40.11 11.56
CA SER A 139 -60.73 40.83 10.57
C SER A 139 -61.41 42.04 11.24
N GLN A 140 -61.44 43.16 10.51
CA GLN A 140 -62.18 44.38 10.87
C GLN A 140 -63.67 44.13 11.06
#